data_AF-A0A520JKV9-F1
#
_entry.id   AF-A0A520JKV9-F1
#
_cell.length_a   1.000
_cell.length_b   1.000
_cell.length_c   1.000
_cell.angle_alpha   90.00
_cell.angle_beta   90.00
_cell.angle_gamma   90.00
#
_symmetry.space_group_name_H-M   'P 1'
#
loop_
_entity.id
_entity.type
_entity.pdbx_description
1 polymer ?
#
loop_
_entity_poly.entity_id
_entity_poly.type
_entity_poly.pdbx_seq_one_letter_code
_entity_poly.pdbx_strand_id
1 'polypeptide(L)'
;MTNDFITRLPKAELHLHIEGSLEPELMFALAARNKVAIPFASVEDVRAAYSFTNLQTFLDIYYAGAAVLKTEEDFRDLAVAYFDRVAQDGVVHAEIFFDPQTHTHRGIPFDVVANGLFAGIEEAKAKHGMSVGLIMSFLRHLSEEDAFETFAQAEPWLDRLIGVGLDSSEMGNPPSKFARVFAA
;
A
#
# COMPACT_ATOMS: atom_id res chain seq x y z
N MET A 1 22.19 -1.18 23.79
CA MET A 1 23.20 -0.52 22.92
C MET A 1 23.08 -0.94 21.46
N THR A 2 22.76 -2.20 21.14
CA THR A 2 22.56 -2.68 19.75
C THR A 2 21.36 -2.06 19.04
N ASN A 3 20.23 -1.81 19.74
CA ASN A 3 19.04 -1.23 19.10
C ASN A 3 19.24 0.24 18.65
N ASP A 4 19.87 1.10 19.47
CA ASP A 4 20.06 2.51 19.10
C ASP A 4 20.95 2.67 17.85
N PHE A 5 22.01 1.85 17.75
CA PHE A 5 22.85 1.83 16.56
C PHE A 5 22.04 1.45 15.31
N ILE A 6 21.25 0.37 15.36
CA ILE A 6 20.44 -0.09 14.23
C ILE A 6 19.39 0.96 13.84
N THR A 7 18.64 1.49 14.81
CA THR A 7 17.57 2.48 14.56
C THR A 7 18.12 3.74 13.88
N ARG A 8 19.32 4.20 14.27
CA ARG A 8 19.90 5.46 13.76
C ARG A 8 20.62 5.36 12.42
N LEU A 9 20.83 4.16 11.88
CA LEU A 9 21.40 4.01 10.54
C LEU A 9 20.46 4.64 9.49
N PRO A 10 20.98 5.42 8.53
CA PRO A 10 20.18 5.84 7.39
C PRO A 10 19.84 4.61 6.53
N LYS A 11 18.56 4.43 6.22
CA LYS A 11 18.04 3.26 5.50
C LYS A 11 17.26 3.66 4.25
N ALA A 12 17.30 2.78 3.26
CA ALA A 12 16.34 2.77 2.17
C ALA A 12 15.41 1.56 2.35
N GLU A 13 14.10 1.77 2.29
CA GLU A 13 13.12 0.68 2.26
C GLU A 13 12.59 0.56 0.83
N LEU A 14 12.90 -0.55 0.17
CA LEU A 14 12.63 -0.74 -1.27
C LEU A 14 11.55 -1.79 -1.53
N HIS A 15 10.91 -2.27 -0.47
CA HIS A 15 9.88 -3.28 -0.56
C HIS A 15 8.88 -3.14 0.58
N LEU A 16 7.83 -2.37 0.33
CA LEU A 16 6.72 -2.19 1.24
C LEU A 16 5.43 -1.94 0.46
N HIS A 17 4.38 -2.71 0.75
CA HIS A 17 3.02 -2.45 0.26
C HIS A 17 2.34 -1.50 1.24
N ILE A 18 1.87 -0.35 0.77
CA ILE A 18 1.34 0.71 1.64
C ILE A 18 0.06 0.28 2.36
N GLU A 19 -0.76 -0.55 1.74
CA GLU A 19 -1.95 -1.13 2.36
C GLU A 19 -1.57 -2.06 3.53
N GLY A 20 -0.37 -2.65 3.48
CA GLY A 20 0.18 -3.50 4.53
C GLY A 20 0.69 -2.72 5.75
N SER A 21 0.85 -1.40 5.64
CA SER A 21 1.21 -0.52 6.77
C SER A 21 0.00 0.02 7.54
N LEU A 22 -1.22 -0.43 7.21
CA LEU A 22 -2.44 -0.01 7.89
C LEU A 22 -2.49 -0.55 9.33
N GLU A 23 -2.03 0.25 10.27
CA GLU A 23 -2.10 -0.07 11.69
C GLU A 23 -3.56 -0.18 12.18
N PRO A 24 -3.85 -1.10 13.12
CA PRO A 24 -5.18 -1.29 13.69
C PRO A 24 -5.87 -0.01 14.19
N GLU A 25 -5.14 0.89 14.83
CA GLU A 25 -5.70 2.14 15.35
C GLU A 25 -6.22 3.03 14.20
N LEU A 26 -5.45 3.12 13.10
CA LEU A 26 -5.87 3.84 11.91
C LEU A 26 -7.05 3.10 11.25
N MET A 27 -7.01 1.77 11.16
CA MET A 27 -8.12 0.97 10.63
C MET A 27 -9.44 1.30 11.33
N PHE A 28 -9.47 1.36 12.66
CA PHE A 28 -10.66 1.73 13.44
C PHE A 28 -11.08 3.19 13.21
N ALA A 29 -10.13 4.13 13.16
CA ALA A 29 -10.42 5.53 12.90
C ALA A 29 -11.07 5.73 11.52
N LEU A 30 -10.53 5.07 10.49
CA LEU A 30 -11.08 5.11 9.13
C LEU A 30 -12.42 4.38 9.03
N ALA A 31 -12.58 3.22 9.69
CA ALA A 31 -13.86 2.51 9.76
C ALA A 31 -14.97 3.41 10.34
N ALA A 32 -14.67 4.12 11.43
CA ALA A 32 -15.59 5.05 12.05
C ALA A 32 -15.90 6.25 11.13
N ARG A 33 -14.88 6.85 10.51
CA ARG A 33 -15.03 7.98 9.56
C ARG A 33 -15.93 7.61 8.39
N ASN A 34 -15.72 6.42 7.82
CA ASN A 34 -16.39 5.96 6.61
C ASN A 34 -17.65 5.12 6.87
N LYS A 35 -18.02 4.92 8.14
CA LYS A 35 -19.17 4.08 8.55
C LYS A 35 -19.11 2.66 7.97
N VAL A 36 -17.91 2.09 7.94
CA VAL A 36 -17.65 0.73 7.48
C VAL A 36 -17.63 -0.20 8.69
N ALA A 37 -18.43 -1.26 8.67
CA ALA A 37 -18.34 -2.31 9.66
C ALA A 37 -17.11 -3.18 9.36
N ILE A 38 -16.25 -3.37 10.36
CA ILE A 38 -15.10 -4.29 10.31
C ILE A 38 -15.36 -5.49 11.22
N PRO A 39 -14.83 -6.69 10.91
CA PRO A 39 -15.12 -7.93 11.65
C PRO A 39 -14.32 -8.06 12.95
N PHE A 40 -14.02 -6.94 13.62
CA PHE A 40 -13.22 -6.88 14.84
C PHE A 40 -13.89 -5.94 15.85
N ALA A 41 -13.93 -6.34 17.13
CA ALA A 41 -14.57 -5.54 18.17
C ALA A 41 -13.62 -4.53 18.83
N SER A 42 -12.30 -4.76 18.71
CA SER A 42 -11.26 -3.92 19.30
C SER A 42 -9.96 -3.94 18.48
N VAL A 43 -9.07 -3.00 18.77
CA VAL A 43 -7.69 -2.96 18.22
C VAL A 43 -6.94 -4.23 18.62
N GLU A 44 -7.13 -4.69 19.85
CA GLU A 44 -6.54 -5.91 20.39
C GLU A 44 -6.97 -7.15 19.60
N ASP A 45 -8.23 -7.21 19.16
CA ASP A 45 -8.72 -8.32 18.32
C ASP A 45 -8.03 -8.34 16.95
N VAL A 46 -7.79 -7.18 16.33
CA VAL A 46 -7.04 -7.09 15.07
C VAL A 46 -5.61 -7.57 15.28
N ARG A 47 -4.94 -7.12 16.35
CA ARG A 47 -3.58 -7.54 16.68
C ARG A 47 -3.48 -9.03 16.97
N ALA A 48 -4.48 -9.60 17.64
CA ALA A 48 -4.57 -11.05 17.87
C ALA A 48 -4.81 -11.83 16.55
N ALA A 49 -5.50 -11.22 15.59
CA ALA A 49 -5.73 -11.80 14.28
C ALA A 49 -4.47 -11.80 13.38
N TYR A 50 -3.42 -11.04 13.70
CA TYR A 50 -2.13 -11.07 13.01
C TYR A 50 -1.31 -12.35 13.33
N SER A 51 -1.94 -13.50 13.16
CA SER A 51 -1.37 -14.83 13.32
C SER A 51 -1.61 -15.62 12.04
N PHE A 52 -0.62 -15.62 11.16
CA PHE A 52 -0.75 -16.12 9.80
C PHE A 52 -0.10 -17.49 9.66
N THR A 53 -0.76 -18.40 8.94
CA THR A 53 -0.23 -19.76 8.65
C THR A 53 0.28 -19.89 7.21
N ASN A 54 -0.12 -18.98 6.33
CA ASN A 54 0.32 -18.84 4.95
C ASN A 54 -0.05 -17.45 4.39
N LEU A 55 0.40 -17.15 3.17
CA LEU A 55 0.11 -15.89 2.47
C LEU A 55 -1.40 -15.60 2.37
N GLN A 56 -2.23 -16.61 2.12
CA GLN A 56 -3.67 -16.41 1.97
C GLN A 56 -4.32 -15.91 3.27
N THR A 57 -3.94 -16.50 4.41
CA THR A 57 -4.47 -16.05 5.72
C THR A 57 -4.07 -14.61 6.07
N PHE A 58 -2.94 -14.12 5.54
CA PHE A 58 -2.56 -12.71 5.63
C PHE A 58 -3.42 -11.83 4.71
N LEU A 59 -3.57 -12.25 3.44
CA LEU A 59 -4.32 -11.49 2.44
C LEU A 59 -5.79 -11.29 2.82
N ASP A 60 -6.41 -12.25 3.50
CA ASP A 60 -7.81 -12.13 3.93
C ASP A 60 -8.01 -10.95 4.91
N ILE A 61 -7.06 -10.74 5.84
CA ILE A 61 -7.08 -9.61 6.78
C ILE A 61 -6.64 -8.32 6.09
N TYR A 62 -5.66 -8.39 5.20
CA TYR A 62 -5.21 -7.26 4.37
C TYR A 62 -6.37 -6.66 3.55
N TYR A 63 -7.15 -7.49 2.85
CA TYR A 63 -8.29 -7.01 2.07
C TYR A 63 -9.43 -6.47 2.95
N ALA A 64 -9.63 -7.03 4.15
CA ALA A 64 -10.53 -6.45 5.14
C ALA A 64 -10.02 -5.07 5.62
N GLY A 65 -8.71 -4.89 5.77
CA GLY A 65 -8.08 -3.60 6.04
C GLY A 65 -8.29 -2.62 4.89
N ALA A 66 -8.10 -3.05 3.65
CA ALA A 66 -8.38 -2.19 2.49
C ALA A 66 -9.82 -1.68 2.49
N ALA A 67 -10.80 -2.43 3.03
CA ALA A 67 -12.22 -2.07 3.13
C ALA A 67 -12.48 -0.67 3.72
N VAL A 68 -11.62 -0.21 4.62
CA VAL A 68 -11.79 1.11 5.28
C VAL A 68 -11.23 2.28 4.46
N LEU A 69 -10.42 2.03 3.44
CA LEU A 69 -9.86 3.04 2.53
C LEU A 69 -10.87 3.36 1.42
N LYS A 70 -11.43 4.58 1.43
CA LYS A 70 -12.52 5.01 0.54
C LYS A 70 -12.30 6.37 -0.13
N THR A 71 -11.62 7.29 0.56
CA THR A 71 -11.48 8.70 0.18
C THR A 71 -10.00 9.05 0.02
N GLU A 72 -9.72 10.16 -0.67
CA GLU A 72 -8.36 10.67 -0.84
C GLU A 72 -7.67 10.91 0.50
N GLU A 73 -8.43 11.40 1.49
CA GLU A 73 -7.95 11.62 2.86
C GLU A 73 -7.53 10.31 3.54
N ASP A 74 -8.23 9.19 3.28
CA ASP A 74 -7.85 7.89 3.85
C ASP A 74 -6.50 7.41 3.33
N PHE A 75 -6.24 7.56 2.03
CA PHE A 75 -4.97 7.19 1.41
C PHE A 75 -3.83 8.13 1.84
N ARG A 76 -4.11 9.43 2.01
CA ARG A 76 -3.15 10.38 2.58
C ARG A 76 -2.80 9.99 4.01
N ASP A 77 -3.78 9.75 4.87
CA ASP A 77 -3.56 9.43 6.28
C ASP A 77 -2.80 8.12 6.44
N LEU A 78 -3.07 7.12 5.59
CA LEU A 78 -2.31 5.87 5.51
C LEU A 78 -0.82 6.13 5.18
N ALA A 79 -0.56 6.89 4.12
CA ALA A 79 0.79 7.22 3.70
C ALA A 79 1.55 8.01 4.77
N VAL A 80 0.95 9.05 5.34
CA VAL A 80 1.55 9.87 6.40
C VAL A 80 1.87 9.03 7.63
N ALA A 81 0.95 8.17 8.08
CA ALA A 81 1.17 7.30 9.22
C ALA A 81 2.38 6.37 9.03
N TYR A 82 2.52 5.79 7.83
CA TYR A 82 3.69 4.99 7.47
C TYR A 82 4.98 5.81 7.50
N PHE A 83 5.04 6.94 6.80
CA PHE A 83 6.26 7.75 6.72
C PHE A 83 6.69 8.30 8.08
N ASP A 84 5.74 8.72 8.92
CA ASP A 84 6.00 9.13 10.31
C ASP A 84 6.62 8.00 11.14
N ARG A 85 6.19 6.75 10.91
CA ARG A 85 6.70 5.58 11.60
C ARG A 85 8.10 5.21 11.14
N VAL A 86 8.36 5.17 9.84
CA VAL A 86 9.67 4.74 9.32
C VAL A 86 10.76 5.81 9.43
N ALA A 87 10.39 7.09 9.49
CA ALA A 87 11.33 8.16 9.83
C ALA A 87 11.97 7.96 11.22
N GLN A 88 11.21 7.42 12.18
CA GLN A 88 11.73 7.07 13.52
C GLN A 88 12.72 5.90 13.49
N ASP A 89 12.63 5.05 12.46
CA ASP A 89 13.56 3.96 12.20
C ASP A 89 14.67 4.37 11.21
N GLY A 90 14.92 5.67 11.00
CA GLY A 90 16.04 6.16 10.21
C GLY A 90 15.91 5.93 8.71
N VAL A 91 14.72 5.63 8.20
CA VAL A 91 14.46 5.57 6.76
C VAL A 91 14.56 6.98 6.17
N VAL A 92 15.42 7.14 5.17
CA VAL A 92 15.63 8.40 4.44
C VAL A 92 15.13 8.34 2.99
N HIS A 93 14.88 7.12 2.51
CA HIS A 93 14.33 6.85 1.19
C HIS A 93 13.38 5.66 1.22
N ALA A 94 12.23 5.77 0.57
CA ALA A 94 11.27 4.69 0.44
C ALA A 94 10.83 4.50 -1.02
N GLU A 95 10.84 3.28 -1.52
CA GLU A 95 10.16 2.89 -2.76
C GLU A 95 9.02 1.95 -2.39
N ILE A 96 7.80 2.48 -2.41
CA ILE A 96 6.61 1.79 -1.89
C ILE A 96 5.71 1.33 -3.03
N PHE A 97 5.08 0.18 -2.83
CA PHE A 97 4.07 -0.42 -3.68
C PHE A 97 2.67 0.02 -3.24
N PHE A 98 1.77 0.15 -4.21
CA PHE A 98 0.32 0.19 -3.99
C PHE A 98 -0.38 -0.65 -5.06
N ASP A 99 -1.57 -1.15 -4.74
CA ASP A 99 -2.32 -2.11 -5.53
C ASP A 99 -3.61 -1.47 -6.06
N PRO A 100 -3.60 -0.70 -7.18
CA PRO A 100 -4.78 0.01 -7.64
C PRO A 100 -6.01 -0.88 -7.79
N GLN A 101 -5.84 -2.09 -8.32
CA GLN A 101 -6.91 -3.08 -8.53
C GLN A 101 -7.62 -3.46 -7.23
N THR A 102 -6.92 -3.48 -6.08
CA THR A 102 -7.52 -3.69 -4.77
C THR A 102 -8.59 -2.63 -4.48
N HIS A 103 -8.44 -1.41 -4.98
CA HIS A 103 -9.34 -0.30 -4.72
C HIS A 103 -10.33 -0.03 -5.86
N THR A 104 -9.88 -0.06 -7.12
CA THR A 104 -10.72 0.22 -8.29
C THR A 104 -11.81 -0.82 -8.48
N HIS A 105 -11.54 -2.10 -8.19
CA HIS A 105 -12.57 -3.15 -8.20
C HIS A 105 -13.65 -2.96 -7.13
N ARG A 106 -13.39 -2.13 -6.12
CA ARG A 106 -14.36 -1.74 -5.08
C ARG A 106 -15.06 -0.41 -5.38
N GLY A 107 -14.89 0.12 -6.59
CA GLY A 107 -15.50 1.36 -7.06
C GLY A 107 -14.78 2.63 -6.59
N ILE A 108 -13.55 2.53 -6.08
CA ILE A 108 -12.74 3.70 -5.73
C ILE A 108 -11.97 4.13 -6.99
N PRO A 109 -12.17 5.37 -7.48
CA PRO A 109 -11.44 5.85 -8.64
C PRO A 109 -9.91 5.84 -8.44
N PHE A 110 -9.15 5.59 -9.51
CA PHE A 110 -7.68 5.57 -9.46
C PHE A 110 -7.10 6.88 -8.95
N ASP A 111 -7.64 8.01 -9.39
CA ASP A 111 -7.20 9.35 -9.01
C ASP A 111 -7.36 9.60 -7.50
N VAL A 112 -8.43 9.12 -6.88
CA VAL A 112 -8.63 9.20 -5.42
C VAL A 112 -7.50 8.49 -4.66
N VAL A 113 -7.07 7.32 -5.13
CA VAL A 113 -5.95 6.58 -4.53
C VAL A 113 -4.64 7.33 -4.75
N ALA A 114 -4.32 7.63 -6.01
CA ALA A 114 -3.06 8.23 -6.41
C ALA A 114 -2.86 9.61 -5.76
N ASN A 115 -3.87 10.48 -5.78
CA ASN A 115 -3.78 11.81 -5.20
C ASN A 115 -3.54 11.77 -3.70
N GLY A 116 -4.21 10.86 -2.97
CA GLY A 116 -4.02 10.72 -1.53
C GLY A 116 -2.61 10.25 -1.18
N LEU A 117 -2.11 9.22 -1.88
CA LEU A 117 -0.74 8.74 -1.69
C LEU A 117 0.30 9.81 -2.01
N PHE A 118 0.14 10.53 -3.13
CA PHE A 118 1.06 11.61 -3.49
C PHE A 118 1.01 12.79 -2.52
N ALA A 119 -0.16 13.12 -1.95
CA ALA A 119 -0.26 14.13 -0.90
C ALA A 119 0.54 13.71 0.35
N GLY A 120 0.47 12.43 0.74
CA GLY A 120 1.29 11.90 1.83
C GLY A 120 2.80 11.91 1.53
N ILE A 121 3.18 11.65 0.28
CA ILE A 121 4.58 11.73 -0.17
C ILE A 121 5.13 13.16 -0.05
N GLU A 122 4.37 14.17 -0.49
CA GLU A 122 4.80 15.57 -0.36
C GLU A 122 4.91 15.99 1.11
N GLU A 123 4.03 15.49 1.99
CA GLU A 123 4.13 15.73 3.42
C GLU A 123 5.38 15.07 4.02
N ALA A 124 5.69 13.82 3.66
CA ALA A 124 6.90 13.13 4.13
C ALA A 124 8.18 13.87 3.72
N LYS A 125 8.22 14.38 2.49
CA LYS A 125 9.33 15.21 2.00
C LYS A 125 9.45 16.50 2.80
N ALA A 126 8.34 17.20 3.04
CA ALA A 126 8.34 18.47 3.78
C ALA A 126 8.70 18.30 5.27
N LYS A 127 8.20 17.24 5.91
CA LYS A 127 8.32 17.00 7.35
C LYS A 127 9.62 16.29 7.73
N HIS A 128 10.03 15.30 6.95
CA HIS A 128 11.16 14.41 7.28
C HIS A 128 12.35 14.54 6.34
N GLY A 129 12.22 15.26 5.23
CA GLY A 129 13.24 15.27 4.17
C GLY A 129 13.40 13.92 3.46
N MET A 130 12.41 13.04 3.61
CA MET A 130 12.42 11.70 3.02
C MET A 130 12.13 11.78 1.53
N SER A 131 12.90 11.05 0.73
CA SER A 131 12.59 10.87 -0.69
C SER A 131 11.72 9.63 -0.87
N VAL A 132 10.70 9.71 -1.73
CA VAL A 132 9.79 8.58 -1.96
C VAL A 132 9.56 8.37 -3.45
N GLY A 133 9.67 7.12 -3.88
CA GLY A 133 9.21 6.63 -5.17
C GLY A 133 7.95 5.77 -5.02
N LEU A 134 6.97 5.96 -5.89
CA LEU A 134 5.74 5.16 -5.90
C LEU A 134 5.78 4.15 -7.04
N ILE A 135 5.55 2.88 -6.72
CA ILE A 135 5.53 1.75 -7.66
C ILE A 135 4.10 1.21 -7.74
N MET A 136 3.53 1.17 -8.94
CA MET A 136 2.19 0.62 -9.16
C MET A 136 2.27 -0.90 -9.33
N SER A 137 1.63 -1.66 -8.45
CA SER A 137 1.67 -3.12 -8.49
C SER A 137 0.43 -3.72 -9.15
N PHE A 138 0.63 -4.71 -10.03
CA PHE A 138 -0.47 -5.49 -10.60
C PHE A 138 -0.77 -6.73 -9.74
N LEU A 139 -2.05 -7.05 -9.55
CA LEU A 139 -2.47 -8.22 -8.80
C LEU A 139 -2.40 -9.49 -9.67
N ARG A 140 -1.39 -10.34 -9.45
CA ARG A 140 -1.08 -11.45 -10.37
C ARG A 140 -2.14 -12.55 -10.48
N HIS A 141 -3.04 -12.63 -9.50
CA HIS A 141 -4.16 -13.58 -9.55
C HIS A 141 -5.24 -13.19 -10.55
N LEU A 142 -5.31 -11.91 -10.94
CA LEU A 142 -6.23 -11.37 -11.96
C LEU A 142 -5.68 -11.57 -13.37
N SER A 143 -6.43 -11.18 -14.40
CA SER A 143 -5.99 -11.34 -15.80
C SER A 143 -4.92 -10.31 -16.18
N GLU A 144 -4.13 -10.60 -17.22
CA GLU A 144 -3.23 -9.59 -17.80
C GLU A 144 -4.02 -8.43 -18.46
N GLU A 145 -5.24 -8.70 -18.94
CA GLU A 145 -6.13 -7.68 -19.49
C GLU A 145 -6.53 -6.64 -18.44
N ASP A 146 -6.84 -7.07 -17.23
CA ASP A 146 -7.15 -6.18 -16.10
C ASP A 146 -5.91 -5.35 -15.67
N ALA A 147 -4.70 -5.91 -15.82
CA ALA A 147 -3.47 -5.14 -15.66
C ALA A 147 -3.30 -4.05 -16.74
N PHE A 148 -3.66 -4.33 -17.99
CA PHE A 148 -3.67 -3.32 -19.06
C PHE A 148 -4.72 -2.22 -18.81
N GLU A 149 -5.91 -2.58 -18.34
CA GLU A 149 -6.95 -1.61 -17.94
C GLU A 149 -6.47 -0.71 -16.81
N THR A 150 -5.74 -1.28 -15.84
CA THR A 150 -5.11 -0.53 -14.75
C THR A 150 -3.99 0.38 -15.26
N PHE A 151 -3.14 -0.12 -16.16
CA PHE A 151 -2.07 0.67 -16.77
C PHE A 151 -2.62 1.87 -17.55
N ALA A 152 -3.72 1.69 -18.29
CA ALA A 152 -4.40 2.77 -18.99
C ALA A 152 -4.97 3.83 -18.02
N GLN A 153 -5.52 3.41 -16.87
CA GLN A 153 -5.96 4.35 -15.83
C GLN A 153 -4.80 5.17 -15.24
N ALA A 154 -3.59 4.60 -15.20
CA ALA A 154 -2.42 5.25 -14.66
C ALA A 154 -1.75 6.26 -15.60
N GLU A 155 -2.18 6.38 -16.86
CA GLU A 155 -1.57 7.24 -17.89
C GLU A 155 -1.29 8.68 -17.39
N PRO A 156 -2.21 9.37 -16.68
CA PRO A 156 -1.97 10.71 -16.15
C PRO A 156 -0.93 10.83 -15.03
N TRP A 157 -0.43 9.71 -14.48
CA TRP A 157 0.53 9.67 -13.38
C TRP A 157 1.84 8.94 -13.75
N LEU A 158 2.01 8.45 -14.99
CA LEU A 158 3.20 7.68 -15.39
C LEU A 158 4.51 8.47 -15.22
N ASP A 159 4.48 9.80 -15.32
CA ASP A 159 5.63 10.68 -15.08
C ASP A 159 6.01 10.81 -13.60
N ARG A 160 5.14 10.35 -12.70
CA ARG A 160 5.29 10.42 -11.23
C ARG A 160 5.52 9.05 -10.59
N LEU A 161 5.17 7.96 -11.28
CA LEU A 161 5.47 6.60 -10.86
C LEU A 161 6.90 6.26 -11.28
N ILE A 162 7.64 5.54 -10.42
CA ILE A 162 9.04 5.14 -10.72
C ILE A 162 9.14 3.75 -11.35
N GLY A 163 8.04 3.00 -11.38
CA GLY A 163 7.99 1.68 -11.99
C GLY A 163 6.66 0.96 -11.77
N VAL A 164 6.61 -0.28 -12.24
CA VAL A 164 5.51 -1.21 -12.00
C VAL A 164 5.99 -2.46 -11.26
N GLY A 165 5.11 -3.04 -10.45
CA GLY A 165 5.31 -4.25 -9.66
C GLY A 165 4.34 -5.36 -10.02
N LEU A 166 4.53 -6.53 -9.42
CA LEU A 166 3.65 -7.69 -9.56
C LEU A 166 3.63 -8.47 -8.25
N ASP A 167 2.47 -8.61 -7.62
CA ASP A 167 2.32 -9.27 -6.33
C ASP A 167 1.05 -10.14 -6.25
N SER A 168 0.58 -10.44 -5.05
CA SER A 168 -0.56 -11.32 -4.77
C SER A 168 -0.25 -12.80 -4.98
N SER A 169 -1.28 -13.66 -5.05
CA SER A 169 -1.13 -15.13 -5.01
C SER A 169 -0.22 -15.69 -6.12
N GLU A 170 0.97 -16.15 -5.73
CA GLU A 170 2.03 -16.56 -6.66
C GLU A 170 1.79 -17.92 -7.34
N MET A 171 1.42 -18.93 -6.56
CA MET A 171 1.23 -20.29 -7.07
C MET A 171 0.11 -20.31 -8.13
N GLY A 172 0.44 -20.77 -9.34
CA GLY A 172 -0.48 -20.80 -10.48
C GLY A 172 -0.52 -19.53 -11.33
N ASN A 173 0.19 -18.45 -10.94
CA ASN A 173 0.22 -17.19 -11.65
C ASN A 173 1.66 -16.77 -12.02
N PRO A 174 2.32 -17.44 -12.98
CA PRO A 174 3.72 -17.21 -13.29
C PRO A 174 3.96 -15.80 -13.87
N PRO A 175 5.18 -15.23 -13.74
CA PRO A 175 5.50 -13.92 -14.32
C PRO A 175 5.23 -13.82 -15.83
N SER A 176 5.41 -14.92 -16.57
CA SER A 176 5.14 -14.98 -18.03
C SER A 176 3.69 -14.66 -18.41
N LYS A 177 2.75 -14.72 -17.46
CA LYS A 177 1.35 -14.32 -17.64
C LYS A 177 1.20 -12.81 -17.91
N PHE A 178 2.15 -11.99 -17.44
CA PHE A 178 2.11 -10.53 -17.51
C PHE A 178 3.21 -9.95 -18.42
N ALA A 179 3.81 -10.78 -19.27
CA ALA A 179 4.96 -10.37 -20.08
C ALA A 179 4.66 -9.20 -21.04
N ARG A 180 3.42 -9.07 -21.52
CA ARG A 180 3.06 -8.02 -22.49
C ARG A 180 2.86 -6.68 -21.78
N VAL A 181 2.18 -6.66 -20.64
CA VAL A 181 1.98 -5.40 -19.90
C VAL A 181 3.29 -4.85 -19.34
N PHE A 182 4.24 -5.71 -18.97
CA PHE A 182 5.58 -5.29 -18.55
C PHE A 182 6.49 -4.79 -19.70
N ALA A 183 6.13 -5.08 -20.95
CA ALA A 183 6.88 -4.65 -22.13
C ALA A 183 6.28 -3.41 -22.82
N ALA A 184 5.13 -2.92 -22.33
CA ALA A 184 4.36 -1.83 -22.91
C ALA A 184 4.97 -0.44 -22.63
#